data_AF-A0A317Z770-F1
#
_entry.id   AF-A0A317Z770-F1
#
_cell.length_a   1.000
_cell.length_b   1.000
_cell.length_c   1.000
_cell.angle_alpha   90.00
_cell.angle_beta   90.00
_cell.angle_gamma   90.00
#
_symmetry.space_group_name_H-M   'P 1'
#
loop_
_entity.id
_entity.type
_entity.pdbx_description
1 polymer ?
#
loop_
_entity_poly.entity_id
_entity_poly.type
_entity_poly.pdbx_seq_one_letter_code
_entity_poly.pdbx_strand_id
1 'polypeptide(L)' 'MVIQIAKVIGERAVVLKGHVDQIIFTGGMSHSVQLMDQLAKYIEWIAPISVFPGEHELITLPERAQLALNQQIKIEIYQ' A
#
# COMPACT_ATOMS: atom_id res chain seq x y z
N MET A 1 16.41 1.32 8.61
CA MET A 1 14.98 1.19 8.23
C MET A 1 14.67 1.91 6.91
N VAL A 2 14.78 3.25 6.82
CA VAL A 2 14.47 4.03 5.60
C VAL A 2 15.13 3.46 4.34
N ILE A 3 16.45 3.27 4.35
CA ILE A 3 17.17 2.77 3.17
C ILE A 3 16.74 1.36 2.75
N GLN A 4 16.32 0.52 3.71
CA GLN A 4 15.84 -0.83 3.39
C GLN A 4 14.47 -0.77 2.72
N ILE A 5 13.55 0.04 3.24
CA ILE A 5 12.25 0.28 2.61
C ILE A 5 12.45 0.86 1.20
N ALA A 6 13.30 1.87 1.04
CA ALA A 6 13.59 2.48 -0.25
C ALA A 6 14.19 1.47 -1.26
N LYS A 7 15.11 0.60 -0.82
CA LYS A 7 15.65 -0.47 -1.65
C LYS A 7 14.57 -1.44 -2.12
N VAL A 8 13.68 -1.88 -1.23
CA VAL A 8 12.58 -2.79 -1.58
C VAL A 8 11.64 -2.13 -2.60
N ILE A 9 11.33 -0.84 -2.44
CA ILE A 9 10.54 -0.08 -3.41
C ILE A 9 11.25 -0.03 -4.77
N GLY A 10 12.56 0.25 -4.79
CA GLY A 10 13.37 0.23 -6.00
C GLY A 10 13.40 -1.15 -6.68
N GLU A 11 13.56 -2.23 -5.92
CA GLU A 11 13.48 -3.61 -6.42
C GLU A 11 12.12 -3.89 -7.08
N ARG A 12 11.02 -3.40 -6.49
CA ARG A 12 9.67 -3.55 -7.08
C ARG A 12 9.50 -2.72 -8.35
N ALA A 13 10.08 -1.52 -8.40
CA ALA A 13 10.08 -0.72 -9.62
C ALA A 13 10.78 -1.45 -10.79
N VAL A 14 11.85 -2.19 -10.52
CA VAL A 14 12.53 -3.03 -11.53
C VAL A 14 11.61 -4.15 -12.04
N VAL A 15 10.84 -4.81 -11.17
CA VAL A 15 9.87 -5.84 -11.58
C VAL A 15 8.83 -5.27 -12.55
N LEU A 16 8.40 -4.03 -12.32
CA LEU A 16 7.47 -3.30 -13.17
C LEU A 16 8.13 -2.61 -14.37
N LYS A 17 9.44 -2.84 -14.60
CA LYS A 17 10.24 -2.20 -15.66
C LYS A 17 10.19 -0.67 -15.61
N GLY A 18 10.06 -0.10 -14.41
CA GLY A 18 9.93 1.34 -14.20
C GLY A 18 8.55 1.92 -14.52
N HIS A 19 7.59 1.11 -14.99
CA HIS A 19 6.21 1.54 -15.20
C HIS A 19 5.44 1.50 -13.88
N VAL A 20 5.69 2.51 -13.04
CA VAL A 20 5.05 2.67 -11.74
C VAL A 20 4.17 3.91 -11.78
N ASP A 21 2.86 3.73 -11.70
CA ASP A 21 1.92 4.87 -11.69
C ASP A 21 1.98 5.64 -10.37
N GLN A 22 2.12 4.92 -9.25
CA GLN A 22 2.06 5.49 -7.92
C GLN A 22 2.73 4.61 -6.86
N ILE A 23 3.34 5.25 -5.86
CA ILE A 23 3.81 4.60 -4.62
C ILE A 23 2.82 4.96 -3.51
N ILE A 24 2.23 3.95 -2.89
CA ILE A 24 1.21 4.11 -1.85
C ILE A 24 1.76 3.63 -0.51
N PHE A 25 1.74 4.51 0.49
CA PHE A 25 2.05 4.19 1.88
C PHE A 25 0.78 4.05 2.70
N THR A 26 0.66 2.91 3.39
CA THR A 26 -0.45 2.57 4.30
C THR A 26 0.10 1.90 5.57
N GLY A 27 -0.76 1.58 6.53
CA GLY A 27 -0.39 1.01 7.82
C GLY A 27 0.07 2.05 8.84
N GLY A 28 0.30 1.61 10.07
CA GLY A 28 0.57 2.51 11.20
C GLY A 28 1.82 3.38 11.06
N MET A 29 2.89 2.88 10.41
CA MET A 29 4.14 3.65 10.24
C MET A 29 3.98 4.89 9.35
N SER A 30 2.97 4.90 8.49
CA SER A 30 2.67 6.01 7.60
C SER A 30 2.17 7.27 8.31
N HIS A 31 1.84 7.20 9.61
CA HIS A 31 1.57 8.40 10.43
C HIS A 31 2.84 9.23 10.70
N SER A 32 4.03 8.64 10.57
CA SER A 32 5.28 9.35 10.82
C SER A 32 5.68 10.21 9.62
N VAL A 33 5.38 11.51 9.68
CA VAL A 33 5.77 12.49 8.64
C VAL A 33 7.28 12.47 8.38
N GLN A 34 8.09 12.44 9.45
CA GLN A 34 9.55 12.35 9.34
C GLN A 34 10.00 11.12 8.54
N LEU A 35 9.36 9.97 8.75
CA LEU A 35 9.67 8.75 8.00
C LEU A 35 9.31 8.90 6.53
N MET A 36 8.12 9.44 6.24
CA MET A 36 7.65 9.66 4.86
C MET A 36 8.57 10.64 4.12
N ASP A 37 8.95 11.75 4.74
CA ASP A 37 9.86 12.75 4.17
C ASP A 37 11.25 12.17 3.89
N GLN A 38 11.76 11.32 4.79
CA GLN A 38 13.04 10.65 4.58
C GLN A 38 12.98 9.64 3.44
N LEU A 39 11.86 8.93 3.27
CA LEU A 39 11.66 7.98 2.18
C LEU A 39 11.52 8.68 0.83
N ALA A 40 10.73 9.76 0.77
CA ALA A 40 10.47 10.52 -0.46
C ALA A 40 11.76 10.90 -1.19
N LYS A 41 12.77 11.40 -0.46
CA LYS A 41 14.09 11.76 -0.98
C LYS A 41 14.80 10.67 -1.80
N TYR A 42 14.46 9.39 -1.58
CA TYR A 42 15.06 8.27 -2.31
C TYR A 42 14.21 7.72 -3.44
N ILE A 43 12.89 7.93 -3.41
CA ILE A 43 11.95 7.16 -4.24
C ILE A 43 10.97 8.03 -5.04
N GLU A 44 10.88 9.33 -4.78
CA GLU A 44 9.92 10.21 -5.47
C GLU A 44 10.21 10.35 -6.98
N TRP A 45 11.44 10.08 -7.41
CA TRP A 45 11.81 10.03 -8.82
C TRP A 45 11.21 8.83 -9.56
N ILE A 46 10.78 7.79 -8.83
CA ILE A 46 10.20 6.57 -9.40
C ILE A 46 8.75 6.84 -9.82
N ALA A 47 7.95 7.40 -8.91
CA ALA A 47 6.54 7.72 -9.12
C ALA A 47 6.02 8.68 -8.03
N PRO A 48 4.88 9.36 -8.26
CA PRO A 48 4.19 10.14 -7.24
C PRO A 48 3.91 9.31 -5.98
N ILE A 49 3.98 9.95 -4.81
CA ILE A 49 3.77 9.31 -3.52
C ILE A 49 2.41 9.73 -2.96
N SER A 50 1.62 8.78 -2.46
CA SER A 50 0.42 9.05 -1.68
C SER A 50 0.42 8.29 -0.37
N VAL A 51 -0.01 8.97 0.69
CA VAL A 51 0.03 8.45 2.05
C VAL A 51 -1.39 8.36 2.57
N PHE A 52 -1.82 7.14 2.89
CA PHE A 52 -3.10 6.82 3.51
C PHE A 52 -2.82 6.10 4.83
N PRO A 53 -2.52 6.85 5.91
CA PRO A 53 -2.09 6.25 7.17
C PRO A 53 -3.13 5.35 7.81
N GLY A 54 -2.65 4.33 8.51
CA GLY A 54 -3.48 3.40 9.25
C GLY A 54 -4.04 2.29 8.38
N GLU A 55 -5.03 1.59 8.93
CA GLU A 55 -5.61 0.37 8.38
C GLU A 55 -7.14 0.55 8.34
N HIS A 56 -7.81 -0.04 7.33
CA HIS A 56 -9.26 0.01 7.20
C HIS A 56 -9.93 -1.34 7.51
N GLU A 57 -9.22 -2.25 8.17
CA GLU A 57 -9.66 -3.64 8.37
C GLU A 57 -11.03 -3.76 9.05
N LEU A 58 -11.23 -3.06 10.18
CA LEU A 58 -12.46 -3.18 10.97
C LEU A 58 -13.72 -2.70 10.24
N ILE A 59 -13.57 -1.79 9.28
CA ILE A 59 -14.67 -1.30 8.45
C ILE A 59 -14.84 -2.19 7.21
N THR A 60 -13.72 -2.58 6.57
CA THR A 60 -13.74 -3.42 5.38
C THR A 60 -14.26 -4.84 5.66
N LEU A 61 -14.05 -5.39 6.86
CA LEU A 61 -14.55 -6.70 7.27
C LEU A 61 -16.08 -6.84 7.12
N PRO A 62 -16.92 -6.04 7.80
CA PRO A 62 -18.38 -6.12 7.66
C PRO A 62 -18.85 -5.70 6.25
N GLU A 63 -18.20 -4.73 5.61
CA GLU A 63 -18.53 -4.33 4.23
C GLU A 63 -18.38 -5.50 3.26
N ARG A 64 -17.24 -6.19 3.30
CA ARG A 64 -17.03 -7.37 2.44
C ARG A 64 -18.00 -8.51 2.78
N ALA A 65 -18.33 -8.72 4.05
CA ALA A 65 -19.34 -9.69 4.44
C ALA A 65 -20.72 -9.34 3.85
N GLN A 66 -21.12 -8.07 3.87
CA GLN A 66 -22.37 -7.60 3.28
C GLN A 66 -22.39 -7.80 1.74
N LEU A 67 -21.29 -7.46 1.05
CA LEU A 67 -21.17 -7.70 -0.40
C LEU A 67 -21.33 -9.19 -0.74
N ALA A 68 -20.76 -10.08 0.09
CA ALA A 68 -20.89 -11.52 -0.11
C ALA A 68 -22.33 -12.02 0.11
N LEU A 69 -22.99 -11.54 1.17
CA LEU A 69 -24.40 -11.86 1.44
C LEU A 69 -25.33 -11.39 0.30
N ASN A 70 -25.02 -10.25 -0.31
CA ASN A 70 -25.76 -9.71 -1.45
C ASN A 70 -25.36 -10.32 -2.81
N GLN A 71 -24.51 -11.36 -2.83
CA GLN A 71 -24.03 -12.02 -4.05
C GLN A 71 -23.28 -11.10 -5.02
N GLN A 72 -22.72 -9.99 -4.52
CA GLN A 72 -21.94 -9.03 -5.31
C GLN A 72 -20.46 -9.44 -5.42
N ILE A 73 -20.01 -10.31 -4.52
CA ILE A 73 -18.68 -10.96 -4.59
C ILE A 73 -18.82 -12.47 -4.41
N LYS A 74 -17.94 -13.23 -5.06
CA LYS A 74 -17.89 -14.69 -4.95
C LYS A 74 -17.33 -15.10 -3.58
N ILE A 75 -18.00 -16.04 -2.92
CA ILE A 75 -17.49 -16.69 -1.71
C ILE A 75 -16.56 -17.82 -2.14
N GLU A 76 -15.32 -17.75 -1.69
CA GLU A 76 -14.33 -18.82 -1.89
C GLU A 76 -14.34 -19.77 -0.69
N ILE A 77 -14.24 -21.08 -0.96
CA ILE A 77 -14.16 -22.12 0.06
C ILE A 77 -12.70 -22.55 0.16
N TYR A 78 -12.12 -22.40 1.35
CA TYR A 78 -10.75 -22.81 1.61
C TYR A 78 -10.63 -24.35 1.52
N GLN A 79 -9.63 -24.85 0.79
CA GLN A 79 -9.31 -26.28 0.65
C GLN A 79 -8.04 -26.63 1.44
#